data_AF-A0AA38VFC9-F1
#
_entry.id   AF-A0AA38VFC9-F1
#
_cell.length_a   1.000
_cell.length_b   1.000
_cell.length_c   1.000
_cell.angle_alpha   90.00
_cell.angle_beta   90.00
_cell.angle_gamma   90.00
#
_symmetry.space_group_name_H-M   'P 1'
#
loop_
_entity.id
_entity.type
_entity.pdbx_description
1 polymer ?
#
loop_
_entity_poly.entity_id
_entity_poly.type
_entity_poly.pdbx_seq_one_letter_code
_entity_poly.pdbx_strand_id
1 'polypeptide(L)'
;MTPAGQSVEQRFGNAEASDGGLLFQGHVNGPLHIHHTRTVQRVIPFSRNEDVVDRDAFDALDRLLPSATPADYQSAALWGLGGSGKTQIALEYAYRRSRDPACSVLWVHADNETTFTQDYKAIAKRLGLAGSMDGPELLTAVRERSRRQPR
;
A
#
# COMPACT_ATOMS: atom_id res chain seq x y z
N MET A 1 -30.30 -26.29 -46.77
CA MET A 1 -29.25 -26.47 -45.76
C MET A 1 -28.54 -25.14 -45.60
N THR A 2 -28.92 -24.42 -44.55
CA THR A 2 -28.44 -23.09 -44.09
C THR A 2 -28.85 -23.06 -42.59
N PRO A 3 -28.24 -22.28 -41.65
CA PRO A 3 -27.58 -21.01 -41.95
C PRO A 3 -26.40 -20.54 -41.03
N ALA A 4 -25.88 -19.38 -41.46
CA ALA A 4 -25.50 -18.20 -40.67
C ALA A 4 -24.32 -18.26 -39.70
N GLY A 5 -23.29 -17.48 -40.04
CA GLY A 5 -22.39 -16.89 -39.07
C GLY A 5 -23.16 -16.03 -38.07
N GLN A 6 -22.89 -16.25 -36.78
CA GLN A 6 -23.40 -15.41 -35.71
C GLN A 6 -22.44 -14.26 -35.48
N SER A 7 -22.76 -13.10 -36.06
CA SER A 7 -22.36 -11.82 -35.47
C SER A 7 -23.05 -11.69 -34.13
N VAL A 8 -22.30 -11.78 -33.03
CA VAL A 8 -22.79 -11.33 -31.73
C VAL A 8 -22.45 -9.84 -31.62
N GLU A 9 -23.45 -9.05 -31.91
CA GLU A 9 -23.55 -7.63 -31.60
C GLU A 9 -23.41 -7.46 -30.08
N GLN A 10 -22.28 -6.96 -29.60
CA GLN A 10 -22.15 -6.52 -28.22
C GLN A 10 -22.79 -5.14 -28.08
N ARG A 11 -24.07 -5.15 -27.75
CA ARG A 11 -24.77 -3.97 -27.24
C ARG A 11 -24.14 -3.58 -25.90
N PHE A 12 -23.44 -2.46 -25.88
CA PHE A 12 -23.01 -1.80 -24.66
C PHE A 12 -24.24 -1.21 -23.96
N GLY A 13 -24.86 -1.99 -23.08
CA GLY A 13 -25.86 -1.51 -22.14
C GLY A 13 -25.19 -0.80 -20.97
N ASN A 14 -25.45 0.50 -20.87
CA ASN A 14 -25.24 1.44 -19.76
C ASN A 14 -24.55 0.90 -18.50
N ALA A 15 -23.29 1.31 -18.31
CA ALA A 15 -22.60 1.20 -17.05
C ALA A 15 -23.09 2.30 -16.10
N GLU A 16 -23.86 1.93 -15.08
CA GLU A 16 -24.02 2.75 -13.88
C GLU A 16 -23.04 2.24 -12.82
N ALA A 17 -22.04 3.08 -12.53
CA ALA A 17 -21.09 2.84 -11.46
C ALA A 17 -21.68 3.35 -10.14
N SER A 18 -21.94 2.44 -9.20
CA SER A 18 -22.13 2.82 -7.81
C SER A 18 -21.14 2.06 -6.93
N ASP A 19 -20.30 2.85 -6.28
CA ASP A 19 -19.45 2.58 -5.12
C ASP A 19 -18.74 1.20 -5.06
N GLY A 20 -17.48 1.19 -5.51
CA GLY A 20 -16.44 0.32 -4.93
C GLY A 20 -16.44 -1.17 -5.27
N GLY A 21 -17.30 -1.68 -6.16
CA GLY A 21 -17.30 -3.10 -6.55
C GLY A 21 -17.55 -3.33 -8.04
N LEU A 22 -16.56 -3.88 -8.76
CA LEU A 22 -16.76 -4.49 -10.07
C LEU A 22 -17.48 -5.84 -9.87
N LEU A 23 -18.81 -5.84 -9.91
CA LEU A 23 -19.59 -7.07 -10.01
C LEU A 23 -19.59 -7.56 -11.46
N PHE A 24 -18.65 -8.43 -11.80
CA PHE A 24 -18.78 -9.29 -12.97
C PHE A 24 -19.78 -10.39 -12.64
N GLN A 25 -21.03 -10.28 -13.10
CA GLN A 25 -21.96 -11.42 -13.09
C GLN A 25 -21.66 -12.33 -14.29
N GLY A 26 -20.50 -12.99 -14.25
CA GLY A 26 -20.20 -14.15 -15.08
C GLY A 26 -20.61 -15.40 -14.33
N HIS A 27 -21.47 -16.23 -14.92
CA HIS A 27 -21.86 -17.51 -14.36
C HIS A 27 -20.68 -18.50 -14.42
N VAL A 28 -19.81 -18.50 -13.41
CA VAL A 28 -18.68 -19.44 -13.33
C VAL A 28 -19.09 -20.66 -12.51
N ASN A 29 -19.36 -21.78 -13.18
CA ASN A 29 -19.52 -23.08 -12.54
C ASN A 29 -18.13 -23.59 -12.10
N GLY A 30 -17.73 -23.26 -10.88
CA GLY A 30 -16.52 -23.75 -10.23
C GLY A 30 -16.45 -23.23 -8.79
N PRO A 31 -15.73 -23.90 -7.86
CA PRO A 31 -15.58 -23.41 -6.51
C PRO A 31 -15.02 -21.99 -6.54
N LEU A 32 -15.77 -21.05 -5.94
CA LEU A 32 -15.42 -19.64 -5.86
C LEU A 32 -14.18 -19.51 -4.97
N HIS A 33 -13.00 -19.63 -5.56
CA HIS A 33 -11.76 -19.28 -4.89
C HIS A 33 -11.76 -17.75 -4.71
N ILE A 34 -12.24 -17.30 -3.55
CA ILE A 34 -12.00 -15.93 -3.09
C ILE A 34 -10.49 -15.81 -2.91
N HIS A 35 -9.78 -15.38 -3.94
CA HIS A 35 -8.42 -14.92 -3.79
C HIS A 35 -8.48 -13.73 -2.85
N HIS A 36 -8.10 -13.91 -1.58
CA HIS A 36 -7.80 -12.79 -0.70
C HIS A 36 -6.53 -12.15 -1.23
N THR A 37 -6.64 -11.39 -2.32
CA THR A 37 -5.51 -10.75 -2.98
C THR A 37 -4.94 -9.74 -2.00
N ARG A 38 -3.73 -10.01 -1.51
CA ARG A 38 -2.91 -9.09 -0.74
C ARG A 38 -2.84 -7.76 -1.50
N THR A 39 -3.53 -6.75 -0.99
CA THR A 39 -3.49 -5.42 -1.57
C THR A 39 -2.28 -4.71 -1.00
N VAL A 40 -1.18 -4.76 -1.75
CA VAL A 40 0.04 -4.01 -1.45
C VAL A 40 -0.27 -2.52 -1.53
N GLN A 41 -0.02 -1.81 -0.43
CA GLN A 41 -0.32 -0.38 -0.33
C GLN A 41 0.95 0.45 -0.47
N ARG A 42 0.86 1.51 -1.27
CA ARG A 42 1.92 2.50 -1.45
C ARG A 42 1.35 3.87 -1.19
N VAL A 43 1.74 4.45 -0.06
CA VAL A 43 1.35 5.80 0.36
C VAL A 43 2.63 6.57 0.53
N ILE A 44 3.10 7.23 -0.54
CA ILE A 44 4.28 8.08 -0.53
C ILE A 44 3.85 9.44 -1.12
N PRO A 45 3.82 10.52 -0.34
CA PRO A 45 3.21 11.79 -0.74
C PRO A 45 4.10 12.64 -1.66
N PHE A 46 5.37 12.27 -1.83
CA PHE A 46 6.35 13.00 -2.63
C PHE A 46 6.81 12.17 -3.82
N SER A 47 7.01 12.81 -4.97
CA SER A 47 7.63 12.19 -6.13
C SER A 47 9.06 11.73 -5.83
N ARG A 48 9.48 10.66 -6.49
CA ARG A 48 10.86 10.16 -6.40
C ARG A 48 11.81 11.18 -7.02
N ASN A 49 12.92 11.44 -6.34
CA ASN A 49 14.05 12.15 -6.92
C ASN A 49 14.98 11.14 -7.60
N GLU A 50 15.17 11.26 -8.92
CA GLU A 50 16.04 10.34 -9.69
C GLU A 50 17.53 10.67 -9.55
N ASP A 51 17.86 11.87 -9.07
CA ASP A 51 19.23 12.36 -8.91
C ASP A 51 19.85 12.01 -7.54
N VAL A 52 19.20 11.14 -6.76
CA VAL A 52 19.73 10.72 -5.46
C VAL A 52 20.95 9.83 -5.68
N VAL A 53 22.12 10.34 -5.31
CA VAL A 53 23.37 9.59 -5.31
C VAL A 53 23.32 8.51 -4.23
N ASP A 54 23.85 7.34 -4.56
CA ASP A 54 23.94 6.23 -3.61
C ASP A 54 24.83 6.61 -2.42
N ARG A 55 24.41 6.22 -1.22
CA ARG A 55 25.07 6.53 0.04
C ARG A 55 25.14 5.27 0.89
N ASP A 56 26.21 5.14 1.68
CA ASP A 56 26.39 4.05 2.66
C ASP A 56 25.20 3.89 3.64
N ALA A 57 24.39 4.94 3.79
CA ALA A 57 23.15 4.90 4.56
C ALA A 57 22.15 3.85 4.07
N PHE A 58 22.09 3.56 2.77
CA PHE A 58 21.16 2.55 2.25
C PHE A 58 21.56 1.14 2.65
N ASP A 59 22.85 0.81 2.56
CA ASP A 59 23.39 -0.47 3.03
C ASP A 59 23.16 -0.65 4.54
N ALA A 60 23.33 0.44 5.31
CA ALA A 60 23.02 0.42 6.74
C ALA A 60 21.52 0.15 7.00
N LEU A 61 20.62 0.80 6.25
CA LEU A 61 19.18 0.57 6.35
C LEU A 61 18.82 -0.87 5.94
N ASP A 62 19.45 -1.43 4.93
CA ASP A 62 19.28 -2.83 4.50
C ASP A 62 19.89 -3.86 5.46
N ARG A 63 20.75 -3.45 6.39
CA ARG A 63 21.17 -4.33 7.50
C ARG A 63 20.21 -4.24 8.69
N LEU A 64 19.57 -3.08 8.89
CA LEU A 64 18.77 -2.78 10.07
C LEU A 64 17.28 -3.12 9.92
N LEU A 65 16.70 -2.97 8.72
CA LEU A 65 15.25 -3.04 8.47
C LEU A 65 14.72 -4.31 7.78
N PRO A 66 15.52 -5.10 7.02
CA PRO A 66 15.10 -6.41 6.57
C PRO A 66 15.21 -7.45 7.69
N SER A 67 14.10 -8.10 8.02
CA SER A 67 14.12 -9.18 9.01
C SER A 67 14.33 -10.53 8.32
N ALA A 68 15.29 -11.30 8.84
CA ALA A 68 15.44 -12.73 8.55
C ALA A 68 14.33 -13.58 9.23
N THR A 69 13.61 -13.00 10.20
CA THR A 69 12.59 -13.69 11.01
C THR A 69 11.24 -12.94 10.97
N PRO A 70 10.13 -13.59 10.58
CA PRO A 70 8.81 -12.96 10.47
C PRO A 70 8.22 -12.35 11.76
N ALA A 71 8.82 -12.62 12.94
CA ALA A 71 8.26 -12.26 14.24
C ALA A 71 8.73 -10.90 14.80
N ASP A 72 9.84 -10.35 14.29
CA ASP A 72 10.49 -9.17 14.90
C ASP A 72 10.20 -7.87 14.16
N TYR A 73 9.83 -6.83 14.91
CA TYR A 73 9.75 -5.45 14.41
C TYR A 73 11.13 -4.82 14.47
N GLN A 74 11.60 -4.34 13.32
CA GLN A 74 12.84 -3.59 13.23
C GLN A 74 12.55 -2.10 13.04
N SER A 75 13.36 -1.27 13.69
CA SER A 75 13.31 0.18 13.56
C SER A 75 14.70 0.74 13.36
N ALA A 76 14.79 1.79 12.56
CA ALA A 76 16.01 2.54 12.32
C ALA A 76 15.68 4.04 12.37
N ALA A 77 16.64 4.84 12.82
CA ALA A 77 16.52 6.29 12.88
C ALA A 77 17.62 6.95 12.05
N LEU A 78 17.23 7.88 11.16
CA LEU A 78 18.16 8.76 10.47
C LEU A 78 18.32 10.05 11.28
N TRP A 79 19.53 10.35 11.72
CA TRP A 79 19.84 11.51 12.55
C TRP A 79 21.06 12.27 12.00
N GLY A 80 21.19 13.56 12.34
CA GLY A 80 22.24 14.44 11.84
C GLY A 80 21.77 15.87 11.59
N LEU A 81 22.69 16.76 11.21
CA LEU A 81 22.48 18.19 11.05
C LEU A 81 21.29 18.54 10.12
N GLY A 82 20.65 19.69 10.36
CA GLY A 82 19.66 20.25 9.43
C GLY A 82 20.22 20.34 8.00
N GLY A 83 19.40 20.06 6.99
CA GLY A 83 19.82 20.11 5.58
C GLY A 83 20.67 18.95 5.09
N SER A 84 21.03 17.96 5.92
CA SER A 84 21.86 16.81 5.51
C SER A 84 21.20 15.80 4.56
N GLY A 85 19.94 16.02 4.17
CA GLY A 85 19.23 15.14 3.22
C GLY A 85 18.54 13.92 3.84
N LYS A 86 18.35 13.84 5.17
CA LYS A 86 17.70 12.69 5.84
C LYS A 86 16.35 12.30 5.23
N THR A 87 15.48 13.28 4.98
CA THR A 87 14.16 13.03 4.36
C THR A 87 14.29 12.48 2.95
N GLN A 88 15.28 12.95 2.16
CA GLN A 88 15.55 12.42 0.83
C GLN A 88 16.05 10.97 0.88
N ILE A 89 16.90 10.64 1.86
CA ILE A 89 17.36 9.25 2.08
C ILE A 89 16.18 8.35 2.45
N ALA A 90 15.33 8.76 3.40
CA ALA A 90 14.14 7.99 3.78
C ALA A 90 13.18 7.80 2.60
N LEU A 91 12.96 8.85 1.80
CA LEU A 91 12.10 8.81 0.63
C LEU A 91 12.65 7.87 -0.46
N GLU A 92 13.94 7.95 -0.78
CA GLU A 92 14.55 7.05 -1.74
C GLU A 92 14.53 5.60 -1.25
N TYR A 93 14.78 5.36 0.05
CA TYR A 93 14.67 4.02 0.63
C TYR A 93 13.25 3.46 0.53
N ALA A 94 12.23 4.29 0.81
CA ALA A 94 10.83 3.95 0.62
C ALA A 94 10.51 3.56 -0.83
N TYR A 95 11.05 4.30 -1.81
CA TYR A 95 10.90 3.97 -3.22
C TYR A 95 11.62 2.67 -3.61
N ARG A 96 12.85 2.44 -3.14
CA ARG A 96 13.59 1.18 -3.34
C ARG A 96 12.79 0.00 -2.80
N ARG A 97 12.26 0.10 -1.58
CA ARG A 97 11.43 -0.95 -0.98
C ARG A 97 10.11 -1.16 -1.69
N SER A 98 9.51 -0.11 -2.24
CA SER A 98 8.32 -0.27 -3.06
C SER A 98 8.58 -1.14 -4.29
N ARG A 99 9.81 -1.28 -4.81
CA ARG A 99 10.04 -2.15 -5.99
C ARG A 99 9.72 -3.62 -5.72
N ASP A 100 9.76 -4.05 -4.46
CA ASP A 100 9.31 -5.38 -4.06
C ASP A 100 7.76 -5.45 -4.14
N PRO A 101 7.20 -6.32 -5.01
CA PRO A 101 5.76 -6.44 -5.16
C PRO A 101 5.06 -6.97 -3.92
N ALA A 102 5.78 -7.57 -2.97
CA ALA A 102 5.25 -7.99 -1.69
C ALA A 102 5.32 -6.87 -0.63
N CYS A 103 6.08 -5.80 -0.84
CA CYS A 103 6.31 -4.78 0.18
C CYS A 103 5.28 -3.66 0.14
N SER A 104 4.51 -3.50 1.22
CA SER A 104 3.69 -2.31 1.47
C SER A 104 4.55 -1.21 2.10
N VAL A 105 4.43 0.02 1.59
CA VAL A 105 5.15 1.19 2.08
C VAL A 105 4.15 2.27 2.46
N LEU A 106 4.17 2.66 3.73
CA LEU A 106 3.24 3.62 4.32
C LEU A 106 4.04 4.79 4.90
N TRP A 107 3.86 5.99 4.34
CA TRP A 107 4.48 7.21 4.83
C TRP A 107 3.52 7.96 5.75
N VAL A 108 4.04 8.47 6.87
CA VAL A 108 3.27 9.25 7.85
C VAL A 108 4.09 10.47 8.26
N HIS A 109 3.47 11.64 8.21
CA HIS A 109 3.97 12.87 8.78
C HIS A 109 3.81 12.83 10.30
N ALA A 110 4.93 12.94 11.02
CA ALA A 110 4.97 12.91 12.48
C ALA A 110 5.42 14.26 13.09
N ASP A 111 5.26 15.35 12.33
CA ASP A 111 5.63 16.71 12.75
C ASP A 111 4.64 17.30 13.75
N ASN A 112 3.36 16.93 13.67
CA ASN A 112 2.34 17.29 14.64
C ASN A 112 1.22 16.23 14.70
N GLU A 113 0.40 16.27 15.76
CA GLU A 113 -0.65 15.28 16.01
C GLU A 113 -1.76 15.29 14.94
N THR A 114 -2.06 16.46 14.37
CA THR A 114 -3.12 16.61 13.38
C THR A 114 -2.75 15.93 12.07
N THR A 115 -1.56 16.22 11.52
CA THR A 115 -1.05 15.59 10.28
C THR A 115 -0.86 14.09 10.47
N PHE A 116 -0.32 13.69 11.62
CA PHE A 116 -0.16 12.29 11.98
C PHE A 116 -1.49 11.53 11.97
N THR A 117 -2.52 12.08 12.61
CA THR A 117 -3.85 11.46 12.67
C THR A 117 -4.50 11.41 11.29
N GLN A 118 -4.38 12.48 10.50
CA GLN A 118 -4.92 12.53 9.13
C GLN A 118 -4.29 11.46 8.23
N ASP A 119 -2.97 11.29 8.27
CA ASP A 119 -2.27 10.28 7.50
C ASP A 119 -2.66 8.86 7.92
N TYR A 120 -2.78 8.60 9.22
CA TYR A 120 -3.25 7.31 9.72
C TYR A 120 -4.70 7.00 9.29
N LYS A 121 -5.58 8.00 9.26
CA LYS A 121 -6.95 7.84 8.72
C LYS A 121 -6.93 7.52 7.22
N ALA A 122 -6.07 8.20 6.45
CA ALA A 122 -5.91 7.92 5.03
C ALA A 122 -5.40 6.48 4.78
N ILE A 123 -4.44 6.01 5.59
CA ILE A 123 -3.93 4.63 5.55
C ILE A 123 -5.04 3.64 5.94
N ALA A 124 -5.78 3.90 7.02
CA ALA A 124 -6.86 3.03 7.47
C ALA A 124 -7.93 2.83 6.38
N LYS A 125 -8.33 3.93 5.73
CA LYS A 125 -9.25 3.88 4.58
C LYS A 125 -8.73 3.01 3.45
N ARG A 126 -7.44 3.12 3.10
CA ARG A 126 -6.80 2.29 2.06
C ARG A 126 -6.71 0.81 2.44
N LEU A 127 -6.61 0.51 3.73
CA LEU A 127 -6.60 -0.86 4.25
C LEU A 127 -8.01 -1.48 4.40
N GLY A 128 -9.05 -0.75 3.99
CA GLY A 128 -10.45 -1.16 4.09
C GLY A 128 -10.97 -1.18 5.53
N LEU A 129 -10.36 -0.42 6.44
CA LEU A 129 -10.86 -0.25 7.79
C LEU A 129 -11.99 0.78 7.75
N ALA A 130 -13.23 0.30 7.83
CA ALA A 130 -14.41 1.15 7.93
C ALA A 130 -14.60 1.62 9.39
N GLY A 131 -14.58 2.93 9.62
CA GLY A 131 -14.95 3.48 10.92
C GLY A 131 -14.51 4.93 11.15
N SER A 132 -15.28 5.62 11.99
CA SER A 132 -14.89 6.88 12.67
C SER A 132 -13.94 6.55 13.83
N MET A 133 -12.79 5.95 13.53
CA MET A 133 -11.77 5.66 14.54
C MET A 133 -10.83 6.86 14.70
N ASP A 134 -10.54 7.19 15.95
CA ASP A 134 -9.64 8.27 16.35
C ASP A 134 -8.61 7.77 17.36
N GLY A 135 -7.49 8.48 17.46
CA GLY A 135 -6.49 8.24 18.51
C GLY A 135 -5.93 6.80 18.56
N PRO A 136 -5.76 6.20 19.75
CA PRO A 136 -5.09 4.89 19.93
C PRO A 136 -5.78 3.72 19.23
N GLU A 137 -7.10 3.77 19.05
CA GLU A 137 -7.87 2.72 18.39
C GLU A 137 -7.53 2.63 16.91
N LEU A 138 -7.39 3.79 16.25
CA LEU A 138 -6.96 3.89 14.86
C LEU A 138 -5.57 3.27 14.65
N LEU A 139 -4.61 3.61 15.52
CA LEU A 139 -3.23 3.10 15.45
C LEU A 139 -3.20 1.58 15.59
N THR A 140 -3.95 1.06 16.56
CA THR A 140 -4.04 -0.38 16.84
C THR A 140 -4.68 -1.11 15.66
N ALA A 141 -5.77 -0.58 15.11
CA ALA A 141 -6.46 -1.16 13.97
C ALA A 141 -5.57 -1.21 12.72
N VAL A 142 -4.86 -0.12 12.41
CA VAL A 142 -3.92 -0.07 11.27
C VAL A 142 -2.76 -1.06 11.46
N ARG A 143 -2.21 -1.14 12.67
CA ARG A 143 -1.12 -2.09 12.99
C ARG A 143 -1.57 -3.53 12.81
N GLU A 144 -2.69 -3.91 13.40
CA GLU A 144 -3.23 -5.27 13.30
C GLU A 144 -3.61 -5.64 11.87
N ARG A 145 -4.20 -4.70 11.12
CA ARG A 145 -4.56 -4.93 9.72
C ARG A 145 -3.34 -5.13 8.84
N SER A 146 -2.27 -4.39 9.09
CA SER A 146 -0.99 -4.53 8.37
C SER A 146 -0.31 -5.86 8.69
N ARG A 147 -0.47 -6.40 9.90
CA ARG A 147 0.04 -7.73 10.32
C ARG A 147 -0.71 -8.90 9.71
N ARG A 148 -2.04 -8.77 9.59
CA ARG A 148 -2.92 -9.85 9.12
C ARG A 148 -2.81 -10.13 7.63
N GLN A 149 -2.05 -9.34 6.87
CA GLN A 149 -1.67 -9.69 5.50
C GLN A 149 -0.48 -10.65 5.55
N PRO A 150 -0.66 -11.96 5.26
CA PRO A 150 0.46 -12.88 5.19
C PRO A 150 1.47 -12.43 4.12
N ARG A 151 2.76 -12.54 4.47
CA ARG A 151 3.91 -12.20 3.61
C ARG A 151 4.09 -13.17 2.46
#